data_AF-A0A7C7DVN0-F1
#
_entry.id   AF-A0A7C7DVN0-F1
#
_cell.length_a   1.000
_cell.length_b   1.000
_cell.length_c   1.000
_cell.angle_alpha   90.00
_cell.angle_beta   90.00
_cell.angle_gamma   90.00
#
_symmetry.space_group_name_H-M   'P 1'
#
loop_
_entity.id
_entity.type
_entity.pdbx_description
1 polymer ?
#
loop_
_entity_poly.entity_id
_entity_poly.type
_entity_poly.pdbx_seq_one_letter_code
_entity_poly.pdbx_strand_id
1 'polypeptide(L)'
;MVKPPLSWQGALFAFATNMLLVTVLTGLVQTMTLPIEFETIATLLGPLLAGSLTALYVQQRGGMHAFLGGMLSVLPLTVFIFQGSWQPAVYAGAFCTIGGALTEVVQRRVKKRD
;
A
#
# COMPACT_ATOMS: atom_id res chain seq x y z
N MET A 1 22.89 -17.00 0.97
CA MET A 1 22.59 -15.70 1.59
C MET A 1 21.34 -15.85 2.45
N VAL A 2 21.46 -15.66 3.77
CA VAL A 2 20.28 -15.63 4.66
C VAL A 2 19.54 -14.32 4.39
N LYS A 3 18.28 -14.39 3.92
CA LYS A 3 17.45 -13.18 3.76
C LYS A 3 17.21 -12.57 5.14
N PRO A 4 17.46 -11.27 5.36
CA PRO A 4 17.26 -10.65 6.67
C PRO A 4 15.83 -10.85 7.19
N PRO A 5 15.66 -10.85 8.52
CA PRO A 5 14.36 -11.06 9.15
C PRO A 5 13.38 -9.94 8.76
N LEU A 6 12.10 -10.23 8.88
CA LEU A 6 11.07 -9.20 8.70
C LEU A 6 11.24 -8.14 9.78
N SER A 7 11.25 -6.86 9.38
CA SER A 7 11.31 -5.75 10.33
C SER A 7 9.89 -5.26 10.60
N TRP A 8 9.57 -5.08 11.89
CA TRP A 8 8.29 -4.48 12.27
C TRP A 8 8.17 -3.04 11.77
N GLN A 9 9.29 -2.33 11.72
CA GLN A 9 9.37 -0.96 11.19
C GLN A 9 8.89 -0.88 9.74
N GLY A 10 9.26 -1.83 8.88
CA GLY A 10 8.79 -1.85 7.49
C GLY A 10 7.29 -2.11 7.37
N ALA A 11 6.74 -2.96 8.23
CA ALA A 11 5.29 -3.23 8.26
C ALA A 11 4.50 -2.01 8.77
N LEU A 12 5.01 -1.32 9.80
CA LEU A 12 4.41 -0.07 10.30
C LEU A 12 4.49 1.06 9.28
N PHE A 13 5.61 1.18 8.56
CA PHE A 13 5.75 2.14 7.47
C PHE A 13 4.72 1.89 6.37
N ALA A 14 4.55 0.62 5.95
CA ALA A 14 3.55 0.23 4.98
C ALA A 14 2.13 0.55 5.45
N PHE A 15 1.81 0.21 6.70
CA PHE A 15 0.53 0.53 7.31
C PHE A 15 0.24 2.04 7.29
N ALA A 16 1.18 2.84 7.80
CA ALA A 16 1.01 4.29 7.91
C ALA A 16 0.89 4.96 6.53
N THR A 17 1.73 4.52 5.59
CA THR A 17 1.76 5.06 4.23
C THR A 17 0.48 4.69 3.47
N ASN A 18 -0.02 3.46 3.65
CA ASN A 18 -1.27 3.02 3.04
C ASN A 18 -2.46 3.79 3.61
N MET A 19 -2.53 3.95 4.94
CA MET A 19 -3.54 4.77 5.60
C MET A 19 -3.53 6.21 5.09
N LEU A 20 -2.34 6.84 5.05
CA LEU A 20 -2.18 8.22 4.62
C LEU A 20 -2.63 8.42 3.17
N LEU A 21 -2.09 7.65 2.24
CA LEU A 21 -2.36 7.84 0.81
C LEU A 21 -3.83 7.57 0.47
N VAL A 22 -4.43 6.52 1.04
CA VAL A 22 -5.85 6.23 0.83
C VAL A 22 -6.72 7.35 1.40
N THR A 23 -6.44 7.80 2.61
CA THR A 23 -7.20 8.88 3.26
C THR A 23 -7.11 10.18 2.45
N VAL A 24 -5.89 10.58 2.05
CA VAL A 24 -5.66 11.81 1.31
C VAL A 24 -6.32 11.76 -0.06
N LEU A 25 -6.17 10.67 -0.82
CA LEU A 25 -6.74 10.57 -2.16
C LEU A 25 -8.27 10.47 -2.11
N THR A 26 -8.82 9.72 -1.17
CA THR A 26 -10.28 9.64 -0.98
C THR A 26 -10.84 11.00 -0.58
N GLY A 27 -10.20 11.69 0.36
CA GLY A 27 -10.58 13.06 0.76
C GLY A 27 -10.46 14.06 -0.39
N LEU A 28 -9.45 13.93 -1.26
CA LEU A 28 -9.29 14.77 -2.44
C LEU A 28 -10.43 14.57 -3.45
N VAL A 29 -10.79 13.32 -3.75
CA VAL A 29 -11.89 12.99 -4.64
C VAL A 29 -13.21 13.55 -4.12
N GLN A 30 -13.45 13.40 -2.82
CA GLN A 30 -14.66 13.90 -2.15
C GLN A 30 -14.71 15.44 -2.14
N THR A 31 -13.61 16.10 -1.83
CA THR A 31 -13.55 17.58 -1.81
C THR A 31 -13.70 18.21 -3.19
N MET A 32 -13.18 17.56 -4.24
CA MET A 32 -13.33 18.01 -5.62
C MET A 32 -14.66 17.57 -6.26
N THR A 33 -15.54 16.88 -5.53
CA THR A 33 -16.83 16.36 -6.03
C THR A 33 -16.68 15.56 -7.33
N LEU A 34 -15.58 14.81 -7.44
CA LEU A 34 -15.29 14.02 -8.63
C LEU A 34 -16.23 12.81 -8.73
N PRO A 35 -16.49 12.30 -9.95
CA PRO A 35 -17.34 11.13 -10.12
C PRO A 35 -16.73 9.88 -9.49
N ILE A 36 -17.58 8.92 -9.16
CA ILE A 36 -17.24 7.71 -8.37
C ILE A 36 -16.14 6.84 -8.97
N GLU A 37 -15.93 6.96 -10.28
CA GLU A 37 -14.82 6.32 -11.00
C GLU A 37 -13.46 6.75 -10.45
N PHE A 38 -13.30 8.03 -10.10
CA PHE A 38 -12.08 8.55 -9.49
C PHE A 38 -11.86 8.04 -8.07
N GLU A 39 -12.93 7.73 -7.34
CA GLU A 39 -12.83 7.11 -6.01
C GLU A 39 -12.26 5.69 -6.11
N THR A 40 -12.69 4.94 -7.14
CA THR A 40 -12.13 3.61 -7.44
C THR A 40 -10.67 3.72 -7.84
N ILE A 41 -10.32 4.68 -8.70
CA ILE A 41 -8.92 4.89 -9.11
C ILE A 41 -8.04 5.28 -7.91
N ALA A 42 -8.53 6.17 -7.02
CA ALA A 42 -7.84 6.59 -5.81
C ALA A 42 -7.58 5.41 -4.85
N THR A 43 -8.58 4.54 -4.67
CA THR A 43 -8.48 3.35 -3.81
C THR A 43 -7.60 2.24 -4.37
N LEU A 44 -7.22 2.31 -5.66
CA LEU A 44 -6.26 1.38 -6.27
C LEU A 44 -4.86 1.98 -6.36
N LEU A 45 -4.73 3.22 -6.84
CA LEU A 45 -3.45 3.89 -7.05
C LEU A 45 -2.76 4.27 -5.74
N GLY A 46 -3.50 4.81 -4.77
CA GLY A 46 -2.94 5.19 -3.46
C GLY A 46 -2.21 4.03 -2.81
N PRO A 47 -2.87 2.88 -2.64
CA PRO A 47 -2.25 1.69 -2.08
C PRO A 47 -1.10 1.15 -2.91
N LEU A 48 -1.23 1.11 -4.23
CA LEU A 48 -0.15 0.65 -5.10
C LEU A 48 1.12 1.51 -4.93
N LEU A 49 0.96 2.83 -4.82
CA LEU A 49 2.05 3.74 -4.48
C LEU A 49 2.59 3.49 -3.07
N ALA A 50 1.72 3.27 -2.08
CA ALA A 50 2.13 2.96 -0.71
C ALA A 50 3.00 1.69 -0.63
N GLY A 51 2.59 0.64 -1.33
CA GLY A 51 3.34 -0.59 -1.48
C GLY A 51 4.71 -0.36 -2.13
N SER A 52 4.72 0.42 -3.21
CA SER A 52 5.94 0.75 -3.94
C SER A 52 6.93 1.52 -3.05
N LEU A 53 6.45 2.54 -2.33
CA LEU A 53 7.23 3.31 -1.36
C LEU A 53 7.77 2.42 -0.24
N THR A 54 6.98 1.44 0.23
CA THR A 54 7.43 0.48 1.25
C THR A 54 8.60 -0.35 0.74
N ALA A 55 8.53 -0.87 -0.49
CA ALA A 55 9.63 -1.63 -1.07
C ALA A 55 10.88 -0.76 -1.26
N LEU A 56 10.73 0.51 -1.63
CA LEU A 56 11.83 1.47 -1.67
C LEU A 56 12.41 1.79 -0.29
N TYR A 57 11.58 1.84 0.75
CA TYR A 57 12.03 2.11 2.12
C TYR A 57 12.80 0.92 2.71
N VAL A 58 12.25 -0.29 2.60
CA VAL A 58 12.84 -1.47 3.25
C VAL A 58 13.96 -2.10 2.42
N GLN A 59 13.95 -1.90 1.09
CA GLN A 59 14.94 -2.43 0.12
C GLN A 59 15.07 -3.98 0.08
N GLN A 60 14.44 -4.69 1.02
CA GLN A 60 14.47 -6.15 1.14
C GLN A 60 13.12 -6.69 1.59
N ARG A 61 12.62 -7.76 0.94
CA ARG A 61 11.30 -8.35 1.22
C ARG A 61 10.17 -7.30 1.20
N GLY A 62 10.26 -6.32 0.30
CA GLY A 62 9.30 -5.21 0.21
C GLY A 62 7.85 -5.67 0.09
N GLY A 63 7.60 -6.73 -0.68
CA GLY A 63 6.26 -7.31 -0.83
C GLY A 63 5.69 -7.88 0.48
N MET A 64 6.51 -8.50 1.33
CA MET A 64 6.05 -9.04 2.63
C MET A 64 5.76 -7.94 3.65
N HIS A 65 6.54 -6.85 3.65
CA HIS A 65 6.26 -5.70 4.52
C HIS A 65 5.00 -4.95 4.07
N ALA A 66 4.85 -4.76 2.75
CA ALA A 66 3.66 -4.17 2.16
C ALA A 66 2.41 -5.03 2.41
N PHE A 67 2.53 -6.37 2.36
CA PHE A 67 1.45 -7.29 2.72
C PHE A 67 1.02 -7.13 4.17
N LEU A 68 1.96 -7.17 5.12
CA LEU A 68 1.62 -7.04 6.55
C LEU A 68 1.01 -5.68 6.87
N GLY A 69 1.61 -4.59 6.39
CA GLY A 69 1.06 -3.26 6.60
C GLY A 69 -0.28 -3.06 5.90
N GLY A 70 -0.43 -3.60 4.68
CA GLY A 70 -1.68 -3.61 3.92
C GLY A 70 -2.80 -4.33 4.67
N MET A 71 -2.55 -5.55 5.16
CA MET A 71 -3.51 -6.31 5.96
C MET A 71 -3.86 -5.61 7.27
N LEU A 72 -2.87 -5.05 7.97
CA LEU A 72 -3.10 -4.28 9.18
C LEU A 72 -3.97 -3.05 8.93
N SER A 73 -3.85 -2.44 7.75
CA SER A 73 -4.62 -1.24 7.37
C SER A 73 -6.06 -1.54 6.96
N VAL A 74 -6.42 -2.80 6.62
CA VAL A 74 -7.79 -3.14 6.19
C VAL A 74 -8.82 -2.75 7.26
N LEU A 75 -8.62 -3.15 8.51
CA LEU A 75 -9.58 -2.88 9.58
C LEU A 75 -9.77 -1.37 9.83
N PRO A 76 -8.70 -0.57 10.02
CA PRO A 76 -8.85 0.87 10.18
C PRO A 76 -9.43 1.57 8.94
N LEU A 77 -9.05 1.16 7.73
CA LEU A 77 -9.60 1.74 6.50
C LEU A 77 -11.10 1.49 6.38
N THR A 78 -11.56 0.27 6.69
CA THR A 78 -12.99 -0.06 6.69
C THR A 78 -13.76 0.84 7.66
N VAL A 79 -13.26 1.01 8.89
CA VAL A 79 -13.99 1.71 9.95
C VAL A 79 -13.95 3.23 9.79
N PHE A 80 -12.78 3.80 9.48
CA PHE A 80 -12.58 5.25 9.52
C PHE A 80 -12.70 5.94 8.16
N ILE A 81 -12.41 5.25 7.05
CA ILE A 81 -12.37 5.87 5.72
C ILE A 81 -13.55 5.43 4.86
N PHE A 82 -13.80 4.13 4.77
CA PHE A 82 -14.81 3.57 3.87
C PHE A 82 -16.18 3.33 4.50
N GLN A 83 -16.45 3.90 5.67
CA GLN A 83 -17.78 3.89 6.32
C GLN A 83 -18.40 2.48 6.43
N GLY A 84 -17.58 1.48 6.75
CA GLY A 84 -18.02 0.09 6.89
C GLY A 84 -17.97 -0.74 5.61
N SER A 85 -17.56 -0.18 4.47
CA SER A 85 -17.36 -0.95 3.23
C SER A 85 -16.04 -1.71 3.24
N TRP A 86 -16.12 -3.03 3.27
CA TRP A 86 -14.94 -3.92 3.35
C TRP A 86 -14.24 -4.11 2.00
N GLN A 87 -14.98 -4.02 0.90
CA GLN A 87 -14.45 -4.24 -0.45
C GLN A 87 -13.28 -3.29 -0.79
N PRO A 88 -13.42 -1.95 -0.68
CA PRO A 88 -12.32 -1.03 -0.97
C PRO A 88 -11.15 -1.17 0.02
N ALA A 89 -11.42 -1.51 1.28
CA ALA A 89 -10.36 -1.76 2.27
C ALA A 89 -9.50 -2.99 1.89
N VAL A 90 -10.14 -4.08 1.46
CA VAL A 90 -9.45 -5.28 0.98
C VAL A 90 -8.68 -4.99 -0.31
N TYR A 91 -9.28 -4.24 -1.25
CA TYR A 91 -8.58 -3.81 -2.45
C TYR A 91 -7.36 -2.96 -2.11
N ALA A 92 -7.46 -2.05 -1.15
CA ALA A 92 -6.31 -1.27 -0.70
C ALA A 92 -5.20 -2.16 -0.13
N GLY A 93 -5.52 -3.11 0.74
CA GLY A 93 -4.53 -4.07 1.25
C GLY A 93 -3.86 -4.89 0.12
N ALA A 94 -4.65 -5.36 -0.85
CA ALA A 94 -4.17 -6.13 -1.99
C ALA A 94 -3.26 -5.30 -2.92
N PHE A 95 -3.67 -4.08 -3.29
CA PHE A 95 -2.90 -3.21 -4.17
C PHE A 95 -1.64 -2.69 -3.51
N CYS A 96 -1.64 -2.47 -2.19
CA CYS A 96 -0.42 -2.23 -1.41
C CYS A 96 0.56 -3.40 -1.53
N THR A 97 0.06 -4.64 -1.38
CA THR A 97 0.90 -5.83 -1.56
C THR A 97 1.47 -5.93 -2.99
N ILE A 98 0.63 -5.69 -4.00
CA ILE A 98 1.03 -5.73 -5.42
C ILE A 98 2.10 -4.68 -5.70
N GLY A 99 1.90 -3.43 -5.26
CA GLY A 99 2.90 -2.36 -5.42
C GLY A 99 4.24 -2.74 -4.81
N GLY A 100 4.24 -3.24 -3.57
CA GLY A 100 5.47 -3.69 -2.91
C GLY A 100 6.15 -4.85 -3.62
N ALA A 101 5.38 -5.83 -4.10
CA ALA A 101 5.91 -6.97 -4.84
C ALA A 101 6.50 -6.56 -6.20
N LEU A 102 5.82 -5.69 -6.95
CA LEU A 102 6.29 -5.19 -8.25
C LEU A 102 7.59 -4.41 -8.10
N THR A 103 7.64 -3.46 -7.17
CA THR A 103 8.85 -2.66 -6.91
C THR A 103 9.99 -3.54 -6.43
N GLU A 104 9.73 -4.55 -5.59
CA GLU A 104 10.75 -5.50 -5.18
C GLU A 104 11.31 -6.30 -6.37
N VAL A 105 10.46 -6.74 -7.32
CA VAL A 105 10.92 -7.41 -8.54
C VAL A 105 11.79 -6.49 -9.38
N VAL A 106 11.40 -5.22 -9.53
CA VAL A 106 12.18 -4.22 -10.28
C VAL A 106 13.54 -3.98 -9.61
N GLN A 107 13.58 -3.76 -8.30
CA GLN A 107 14.83 -3.56 -7.54
C GLN A 107 15.78 -4.76 -7.68
N ARG A 108 15.25 -6.00 -7.60
CA ARG A 108 16.05 -7.21 -7.81
C ARG A 108 16.63 -7.31 -9.21
N ARG A 109 15.89 -6.83 -10.24
CA ARG A 109 16.37 -6.80 -11.62
C ARG A 109 17.46 -5.75 -11.81
N VAL A 110 17.30 -4.57 -11.22
CA VAL A 110 18.32 -3.50 -11.27
C VAL A 110 19.61 -3.95 -10.59
N LYS A 111 19.52 -4.46 -9.36
CA LYS A 111 20.69 -4.93 -8.60
C LYS A 111 21.45 -6.11 -9.25
N LYS A 112 20.80 -6.87 -10.15
CA LYS A 112 21.45 -7.96 -10.91
C LYS A 112 22.19 -7.44 -12.15
N ARG A 113 21.85 -6.23 -12.62
CA ARG A 113 22.42 -5.62 -13.82
C ARG A 113 23.71 -4.86 -13.53
N ASP A 114 23.87 -4.38 -12.30
CA ASP A 114 25.10 -3.82 -11.73
C ASP A 114 26.04 -4.93 -11.23
#